data_AF-A0A9E5MXL1-F1
#
_entry.id   AF-A0A9E5MXL1-F1
#
_cell.length_a   1.000
_cell.length_b   1.000
_cell.length_c   1.000
_cell.angle_alpha   90.00
_cell.angle_beta   90.00
_cell.angle_gamma   90.00
#
_symmetry.space_group_name_H-M   'P 1'
#
loop_
_entity.id
_entity.type
_entity.pdbx_description
1 polymer ?
#
loop_
_entity_poly.entity_id
_entity_poly.type
_entity_poly.pdbx_seq_one_letter_code
_entity_poly.pdbx_strand_id
1 'polypeptide(L)'
;MLDSKKKACLIGLLIGVLLAGSGLGTWRLARADPPAAQQGKDREKILLSDRWRRMQQSFAEWLSVQKVYTAAEVAQLKAGLAAQIASMSARELEDFMVDTEERLAVLLSDQANEARRFLDVLNKRARRRLVAGEGKVPNVFEMSASQLRRELQKFQQERVAHRRAYAQESRAREERVARSARLMTEEQQARETSRREFRESAIRDRELAAQRASEEATRRGRAFSQYAPLNYERQWYISPWGVFYY
;
A
#
# COMPACT_ATOMS: atom_id res chain seq x y z
N MET A 1 15.31 -2.34 -19.47
CA MET A 1 14.54 -3.45 -18.84
C MET A 1 15.53 -4.39 -18.17
N LEU A 2 15.87 -4.13 -16.91
CA LEU A 2 16.79 -4.96 -16.13
C LEU A 2 15.96 -5.87 -15.22
N ASP A 3 16.24 -7.16 -15.36
CA ASP A 3 15.55 -8.31 -14.79
C ASP A 3 15.42 -8.23 -13.26
N SER A 4 14.22 -7.87 -12.81
CA SER A 4 13.87 -7.76 -11.39
C SER A 4 13.69 -9.12 -10.71
N LYS A 5 13.73 -10.24 -11.47
CA LYS A 5 13.54 -11.58 -10.91
C LYS A 5 14.80 -12.18 -10.27
N LYS A 6 15.99 -11.62 -10.53
CA LYS A 6 17.25 -12.15 -9.97
C LYS A 6 17.65 -11.58 -8.61
N LYS A 7 16.96 -10.55 -8.11
CA LYS A 7 17.24 -9.99 -6.77
C LYS A 7 16.41 -10.62 -5.64
N ALA A 8 15.45 -11.50 -5.97
CA ALA A 8 14.63 -12.21 -4.99
C ALA A 8 15.24 -13.53 -4.48
N CYS A 9 16.46 -13.89 -4.91
CA CYS A 9 17.04 -15.21 -4.63
C CYS A 9 18.42 -15.14 -3.92
N LEU A 10 18.74 -14.03 -3.26
CA LEU A 10 20.04 -13.81 -2.59
C LEU A 10 19.91 -13.40 -1.10
N ILE A 11 18.75 -13.67 -0.50
CA ILE A 11 18.52 -13.62 0.95
C ILE A 11 17.83 -14.94 1.30
N GLY A 12 18.58 -16.02 1.23
CA GLY A 12 18.06 -17.38 1.38
C GLY A 12 19.20 -18.38 1.42
N LEU A 13 20.26 -18.06 2.18
CA LEU A 13 21.36 -18.98 2.47
C LEU A 13 22.25 -18.41 3.57
N LEU A 14 21.75 -18.43 4.80
CA LEU A 14 22.55 -18.28 6.02
C LEU A 14 21.83 -18.93 7.22
N ILE A 15 21.27 -20.12 7.00
CA ILE A 15 20.88 -21.05 8.08
C ILE A 15 21.48 -22.40 7.72
N GLY A 16 22.79 -22.49 7.90
CA GLY A 16 23.58 -23.67 7.65
C GLY A 16 24.89 -23.56 8.38
N VAL A 17 24.95 -24.22 9.53
CA VAL A 17 26.18 -24.55 10.28
C VAL A 17 26.82 -23.39 11.06
N LEU A 18 26.38 -23.24 12.32
CA LEU A 18 27.24 -22.80 13.43
C LEU A 18 26.79 -23.49 14.73
N LEU A 19 26.77 -24.82 14.66
CA LEU A 19 26.84 -25.72 15.82
C LEU A 19 28.30 -26.13 15.99
N ALA A 20 29.15 -25.20 16.44
CA ALA A 20 30.47 -25.43 17.04
C ALA A 20 31.18 -24.10 17.31
N GLY A 21 31.66 -23.91 18.54
CA GLY A 21 32.61 -22.83 18.89
C GLY A 21 31.95 -21.65 19.61
N SER A 22 31.72 -21.71 20.93
CA SER A 22 32.72 -21.40 21.97
C SER A 22 33.03 -19.91 22.08
N GLY A 23 32.78 -19.37 23.27
CA GLY A 23 33.53 -18.21 23.76
C GLY A 23 32.64 -17.07 24.24
N LEU A 24 32.38 -17.07 25.55
CA LEU A 24 32.19 -15.95 26.48
C LEU A 24 30.96 -16.16 27.35
N GLY A 25 31.15 -16.92 28.44
CA GLY A 25 30.12 -17.06 29.48
C GLY A 25 30.33 -18.15 30.52
N THR A 26 31.37 -19.00 30.43
CA THR A 26 31.67 -19.98 31.50
C THR A 26 32.50 -19.35 32.62
N TRP A 27 31.97 -18.30 33.24
CA TRP A 27 32.24 -18.02 34.65
C TRP A 27 31.09 -18.60 35.49
N ARG A 28 30.68 -19.84 35.18
CA ARG A 28 29.95 -20.67 36.15
C ARG A 28 31.01 -21.22 37.09
N LEU A 29 31.40 -20.40 38.07
CA LEU A 29 31.99 -20.93 39.30
C LEU A 29 31.09 -22.08 39.72
N ALA A 30 31.63 -23.30 39.69
CA ALA A 30 30.93 -24.53 40.03
C ALA A 30 30.54 -24.46 41.51
N ARG A 31 29.43 -23.78 41.78
CA ARG A 31 28.80 -23.73 43.09
C ARG A 31 27.99 -25.02 43.17
N ALA A 32 28.31 -25.86 44.14
CA ALA A 32 27.58 -27.10 44.38
C ALA A 32 26.08 -26.80 44.45
N ASP A 33 25.29 -27.49 43.63
CA ASP A 33 23.85 -27.34 43.65
C ASP A 33 23.31 -27.80 45.01
N PRO A 34 22.35 -27.07 45.60
CA PRO A 34 21.73 -27.47 46.86
C PRO A 34 21.02 -28.83 46.71
N PRO A 35 20.85 -29.60 47.79
CA PRO A 35 20.21 -30.92 47.75
C PRO A 35 18.80 -30.84 47.15
N ALA A 36 18.40 -31.85 46.36
CA ALA A 36 17.16 -31.86 45.57
C ALA A 36 15.88 -31.54 46.39
N ALA A 37 15.83 -31.96 47.66
CA ALA A 37 14.71 -31.66 48.55
C ALA A 37 14.57 -30.17 48.88
N GLN A 38 15.68 -29.43 48.97
CA GLN A 38 15.68 -27.98 49.22
C GLN A 38 15.29 -27.21 47.96
N GLN A 39 15.71 -27.68 46.79
CA GLN A 39 15.35 -27.08 45.50
C GLN A 39 13.83 -27.05 45.28
N GLY A 40 13.11 -28.08 45.72
CA GLY A 40 11.65 -28.14 45.62
C GLY A 40 10.95 -27.03 46.43
N LYS A 41 11.37 -26.83 47.68
CA LYS A 41 10.81 -25.80 48.58
C LYS A 41 11.11 -24.38 48.08
N ASP A 42 12.35 -24.15 47.63
CA ASP A 42 12.76 -22.84 47.12
C ASP A 42 11.99 -22.49 45.83
N ARG A 43 11.80 -23.46 44.94
CA ARG A 43 10.99 -23.30 43.72
C ARG A 43 9.52 -22.98 44.03
N GLU A 44 8.92 -23.70 44.98
CA GLU A 44 7.54 -23.43 45.40
C GLU A 44 7.40 -22.00 45.96
N LYS A 45 8.35 -21.54 46.77
CA LYS A 45 8.38 -20.17 47.28
C LYS A 45 8.46 -19.13 46.15
N ILE A 46 9.23 -19.38 45.10
CA ILE A 46 9.32 -18.50 43.92
C ILE A 46 7.98 -18.47 43.17
N LEU A 47 7.36 -19.62 42.92
CA LEU A 47 6.07 -19.72 42.22
C LEU A 47 4.92 -19.08 43.00
N LEU A 48 5.00 -19.03 44.33
CA LEU A 48 4.03 -18.34 45.19
C LEU A 48 4.33 -16.84 45.36
N SER A 49 5.45 -16.34 44.85
CA SER A 49 5.88 -14.95 45.05
C SER A 49 5.03 -13.94 44.27
N ASP A 50 4.95 -12.71 44.79
CA ASP A 50 4.33 -11.57 44.08
C ASP A 50 5.01 -11.24 42.76
N ARG A 51 6.32 -11.46 42.68
CA ARG A 51 7.09 -11.23 41.47
C ARG A 51 6.64 -12.17 40.35
N TRP A 52 6.48 -13.46 40.66
CA TRP A 52 5.95 -14.45 39.71
C TRP A 52 4.54 -14.09 39.23
N ARG A 53 3.65 -13.72 40.14
CA ARG A 53 2.28 -13.29 39.81
C ARG A 53 2.27 -12.09 38.86
N ARG A 54 3.09 -11.06 39.13
CA ARG A 54 3.24 -9.89 38.25
C ARG A 54 3.78 -10.27 36.87
N MET A 55 4.79 -11.12 36.80
CA MET A 55 5.34 -11.59 35.53
C MET A 55 4.27 -12.35 34.71
N GLN A 56 3.50 -13.23 35.35
CA GLN A 56 2.38 -13.92 34.68
C GLN A 56 1.30 -12.95 34.18
N GLN A 57 0.99 -11.91 34.97
CA GLN A 57 0.04 -10.87 34.56
C GLN A 57 0.55 -10.10 33.33
N SER A 58 1.80 -9.63 33.35
CA SER A 58 2.41 -8.94 32.20
C SER A 58 2.47 -9.84 30.96
N PHE A 59 2.72 -11.13 31.14
CA PHE A 59 2.67 -12.10 30.05
C PHE A 59 1.26 -12.27 29.48
N ALA A 60 0.24 -12.38 30.35
CA ALA A 60 -1.16 -12.46 29.93
C ALA A 60 -1.61 -11.18 29.20
N GLU A 61 -1.20 -10.02 29.70
CA GLU A 61 -1.43 -8.72 29.06
C GLU A 61 -0.81 -8.69 27.66
N TRP A 62 0.47 -9.04 27.54
CA TRP A 62 1.15 -9.11 26.25
C TRP A 62 0.44 -10.04 25.26
N LEU A 63 0.02 -11.23 25.71
CA LEU A 63 -0.74 -12.17 24.88
C LEU A 63 -2.09 -11.61 24.44
N SER A 64 -2.76 -10.81 25.29
CA SER A 64 -4.07 -10.22 24.99
C SER A 64 -4.01 -9.16 23.89
N VAL A 65 -2.90 -8.42 23.80
CA VAL A 65 -2.70 -7.37 22.80
C VAL A 65 -2.07 -7.90 21.51
N GLN A 66 -1.67 -9.17 21.47
CA GLN A 66 -0.91 -9.72 20.37
C GLN A 66 -1.78 -10.06 19.17
N LYS A 67 -1.35 -9.59 17.99
CA LYS A 67 -2.14 -9.61 16.75
C LYS A 67 -1.60 -10.56 15.67
N VAL A 68 -0.41 -11.10 15.89
CA VAL A 68 0.33 -11.91 14.91
C VAL A 68 0.08 -13.41 15.11
N TYR A 69 0.02 -13.86 16.35
CA TYR A 69 -0.24 -15.26 16.69
C TYR A 69 -1.72 -15.59 16.60
N THR A 70 -2.01 -16.81 16.17
CA THR A 70 -3.33 -17.44 16.26
C THR A 70 -3.58 -17.97 17.66
N ALA A 71 -4.83 -18.27 18.00
CA ALA A 71 -5.18 -18.85 19.29
C ALA A 71 -4.45 -20.19 19.55
N ALA A 72 -4.29 -21.03 18.52
CA ALA A 72 -3.54 -22.28 18.60
C ALA A 72 -2.05 -22.04 18.89
N GLU A 73 -1.42 -21.08 18.22
CA GLU A 73 -0.02 -20.71 18.48
C GLU A 73 0.15 -20.13 19.90
N VAL A 74 -0.81 -19.33 20.38
CA VAL A 74 -0.80 -18.84 21.76
C VAL A 74 -0.92 -19.99 22.76
N ALA A 75 -1.77 -20.99 22.50
CA ALA A 75 -1.90 -22.16 23.34
C ALA A 75 -0.59 -22.99 23.37
N GLN A 76 0.06 -23.16 22.22
CA GLN A 76 1.36 -23.82 22.11
C GLN A 76 2.46 -23.07 22.87
N LEU A 77 2.52 -21.74 22.76
CA LEU A 77 3.45 -20.92 23.53
C LEU A 77 3.25 -21.09 25.04
N LYS A 78 2.00 -21.05 25.51
CA LYS A 78 1.67 -21.28 26.93
C LYS A 78 2.08 -22.67 27.40
N ALA A 79 1.81 -23.70 26.60
CA ALA A 79 2.16 -25.08 26.92
C ALA A 79 3.68 -25.29 26.96
N GLY A 80 4.41 -24.78 25.97
CA GLY A 80 5.87 -24.85 25.92
C GLY A 80 6.52 -24.13 27.10
N LEU A 81 6.02 -22.94 27.43
CA LEU A 81 6.46 -22.18 28.60
C LEU A 81 6.24 -22.97 29.90
N ALA A 82 5.04 -23.53 30.09
CA ALA A 82 4.72 -24.31 31.29
C ALA A 82 5.61 -25.57 31.42
N ALA A 83 5.88 -26.27 30.31
CA ALA A 83 6.78 -27.41 30.29
C ALA A 83 8.21 -27.02 30.66
N GLN A 84 8.72 -25.90 30.13
CA GLN A 84 10.05 -25.39 30.45
C GLN A 84 10.17 -25.02 31.95
N ILE A 85 9.17 -24.32 32.50
CA ILE A 85 9.11 -23.97 33.93
C ILE A 85 9.02 -25.22 34.82
N ALA A 86 8.34 -26.29 34.35
CA ALA A 86 8.25 -27.55 35.07
C ALA A 86 9.62 -28.23 35.23
N SER A 87 10.49 -28.10 34.22
CA SER A 87 11.85 -28.68 34.23
C SER A 87 12.92 -27.82 34.92
N MET A 88 12.65 -26.55 35.21
CA MET A 88 13.62 -25.62 35.78
C MET A 88 13.85 -25.85 37.28
N SER A 89 15.12 -25.80 37.69
CA SER A 89 15.51 -25.64 39.10
C SER A 89 15.09 -24.26 39.63
N ALA A 90 15.11 -24.09 40.96
CA ALA A 90 14.77 -22.81 41.58
C ALA A 90 15.63 -21.64 41.05
N ARG A 91 16.94 -21.87 40.88
CA ARG A 91 17.86 -20.85 40.37
C ARG A 91 17.60 -20.52 38.91
N GLU A 92 17.43 -21.53 38.06
CA GLU A 92 17.11 -21.31 36.64
C GLU A 92 15.78 -20.58 36.48
N LEU A 93 14.81 -20.83 37.36
CA LEU A 93 13.54 -20.12 37.38
C LEU A 93 13.74 -18.63 37.71
N GLU A 94 14.61 -18.28 38.66
CA GLU A 94 14.91 -16.87 38.96
C GLU A 94 15.59 -16.17 37.78
N ASP A 95 16.60 -16.79 37.17
CA ASP A 95 17.28 -16.26 35.99
C ASP A 95 16.30 -16.10 34.81
N PHE A 96 15.44 -17.10 34.62
CA PHE A 96 14.38 -17.08 33.62
C PHE A 96 13.38 -15.93 33.85
N MET A 97 13.00 -15.67 35.10
CA MET A 97 12.10 -14.56 35.44
C MET A 97 12.72 -13.20 35.11
N VAL A 98 14.01 -12.98 35.44
CA VAL A 98 14.71 -11.74 35.12
C VAL A 98 14.71 -11.50 33.61
N ASP A 99 15.13 -12.49 32.83
CA ASP A 99 15.20 -12.37 31.36
C ASP A 99 13.79 -12.22 30.74
N THR A 100 12.79 -12.92 31.26
CA THR A 100 11.40 -12.78 30.80
C THR A 100 10.83 -11.40 31.11
N GLU A 101 11.10 -10.84 32.30
CA GLU A 101 10.70 -9.47 32.64
C GLU A 101 11.33 -8.44 31.71
N GLU A 102 12.62 -8.58 31.37
CA GLU A 102 13.29 -7.70 30.41
C GLU A 102 12.67 -7.79 29.00
N ARG A 103 12.36 -9.01 28.54
CA ARG A 103 11.70 -9.23 27.24
C ARG A 103 10.30 -8.62 27.25
N LEU A 104 9.51 -8.86 28.30
CA LEU A 104 8.16 -8.30 28.44
C LEU A 104 8.20 -6.77 28.49
N ALA A 105 9.19 -6.16 29.15
CA ALA A 105 9.37 -4.71 29.14
C ALA A 105 9.59 -4.17 27.73
N VAL A 106 10.38 -4.85 26.88
CA VAL A 106 10.54 -4.49 25.47
C VAL A 106 9.25 -4.68 24.69
N LEU A 107 8.55 -5.79 24.89
CA LEU A 107 7.33 -6.13 24.17
C LEU A 107 6.13 -5.26 24.55
N LEU A 108 6.08 -4.75 25.77
CA LEU A 108 5.04 -3.85 26.27
C LEU A 108 5.40 -2.37 26.08
N SER A 109 6.62 -2.06 25.60
CA SER A 109 7.04 -0.68 25.31
C SER A 109 6.14 0.04 24.30
N ASP A 110 6.17 1.37 24.33
CA ASP A 110 5.47 2.22 23.36
C ASP A 110 5.87 1.93 21.92
N GLN A 111 7.16 1.64 21.68
CA GLN A 111 7.66 1.27 20.36
C GLN A 111 7.01 -0.02 19.84
N ALA A 112 6.80 -1.00 20.72
CA ALA A 112 6.11 -2.24 20.37
C ALA A 112 4.60 -2.01 20.20
N ASN A 113 4.01 -1.11 20.99
CA ASN A 113 2.62 -0.70 20.84
C ASN A 113 2.35 -0.03 19.49
N GLU A 114 3.22 0.88 19.07
CA GLU A 114 3.17 1.48 17.74
C GLU A 114 3.30 0.46 16.62
N ALA A 115 4.18 -0.53 16.80
CA ALA A 115 4.32 -1.61 15.83
C ALA A 115 3.02 -2.41 15.71
N ARG A 116 2.38 -2.77 16.83
CA ARG A 116 1.06 -3.43 16.85
C ARG A 116 0.00 -2.61 16.14
N ARG A 117 -0.10 -1.30 16.42
CA ARG A 117 -1.06 -0.40 15.74
C ARG A 117 -0.83 -0.34 14.23
N PHE A 118 0.43 -0.33 13.79
CA PHE A 118 0.74 -0.40 12.36
C PHE A 118 0.33 -1.76 11.75
N LEU A 119 0.44 -2.86 12.48
CA LEU A 119 -0.04 -4.15 12.01
C LEU A 119 -1.56 -4.24 11.92
N ASP A 120 -2.31 -3.42 12.67
CA ASP A 120 -3.78 -3.39 12.63
C ASP A 120 -4.33 -2.88 11.30
N VAL A 121 -3.64 -1.97 10.62
CA VAL A 121 -4.06 -1.50 9.28
C VAL A 121 -3.79 -2.51 8.17
N LEU A 122 -3.00 -3.55 8.45
CA LEU A 122 -2.66 -4.60 7.50
C LEU A 122 -3.65 -5.77 7.61
N ASN A 123 -4.04 -6.33 6.46
CA ASN A 123 -4.79 -7.59 6.46
C ASN A 123 -3.93 -8.74 7.04
N LYS A 124 -4.59 -9.82 7.49
CA LYS A 124 -3.95 -10.96 8.16
C LYS A 124 -2.77 -11.56 7.38
N ARG A 125 -2.89 -11.66 6.04
CA ARG A 125 -1.84 -12.22 5.17
C ARG A 125 -0.62 -11.29 5.08
N ALA A 126 -0.85 -9.99 4.89
CA ALA A 126 0.20 -8.98 4.85
C ALA A 126 0.92 -8.87 6.20
N ARG A 127 0.17 -8.86 7.30
CA ARG A 127 0.71 -8.87 8.67
C ARG A 127 1.66 -10.04 8.90
N ARG A 128 1.20 -11.26 8.56
CA ARG A 128 2.05 -12.46 8.68
C ARG A 128 3.27 -12.38 7.77
N ARG A 129 3.14 -11.95 6.51
CA ARG A 129 4.28 -11.84 5.59
C ARG A 129 5.34 -10.86 6.10
N LEU A 130 4.92 -9.73 6.66
CA LEU A 130 5.83 -8.71 7.18
C LEU A 130 6.63 -9.21 8.40
N VAL A 131 5.98 -9.92 9.31
CA VAL A 131 6.64 -10.42 10.54
C VAL A 131 7.39 -11.72 10.30
N ALA A 132 6.87 -12.60 9.45
CA ALA A 132 7.33 -13.97 9.33
C ALA A 132 8.21 -14.25 8.12
N GLY A 133 8.41 -13.29 7.20
CA GLY A 133 9.22 -13.44 5.98
C GLY A 133 8.89 -14.71 5.18
N GLU A 134 9.59 -15.80 5.51
CA GLU A 134 9.43 -17.20 5.04
C GLU A 134 8.19 -17.94 5.60
N GLY A 135 7.34 -17.26 6.37
CA GLY A 135 6.04 -17.78 6.80
C GLY A 135 6.00 -18.39 8.21
N LYS A 136 7.13 -18.42 8.94
CA LYS A 136 7.15 -18.77 10.37
C LYS A 136 7.28 -17.53 11.23
N VAL A 137 6.28 -17.28 12.08
CA VAL A 137 6.33 -16.19 13.05
C VAL A 137 7.41 -16.52 14.07
N PRO A 138 8.40 -15.62 14.32
CA PRO A 138 9.45 -15.88 15.29
C PRO A 138 8.89 -16.22 16.67
N ASN A 139 9.50 -17.18 17.36
CA ASN A 139 9.20 -17.43 18.75
C ASN A 139 9.93 -16.38 19.60
N VAL A 140 9.17 -15.42 20.12
CA VAL A 140 9.68 -14.31 20.93
C VAL A 140 10.40 -14.79 22.20
N PHE A 141 10.09 -15.99 22.71
CA PHE A 141 10.75 -16.57 23.89
C PHE A 141 12.06 -17.28 23.59
N GLU A 142 12.41 -17.46 22.32
CA GLU A 142 13.75 -17.92 21.94
C GLU A 142 14.71 -16.75 21.73
N MET A 143 14.21 -15.51 21.80
CA MET A 143 14.98 -14.29 21.59
C MET A 143 15.28 -13.59 22.90
N SER A 144 16.54 -13.17 23.06
CA SER A 144 16.94 -12.24 24.12
C SER A 144 16.27 -10.86 23.96
N ALA A 145 16.16 -10.10 25.04
CA ALA A 145 15.64 -8.72 25.00
C ALA A 145 16.42 -7.83 24.01
N SER A 146 17.74 -8.03 23.88
CA SER A 146 18.57 -7.29 22.91
C SER A 146 18.21 -7.63 21.45
N GLN A 147 17.93 -8.90 21.15
CA GLN A 147 17.48 -9.33 19.83
C GLN A 147 16.09 -8.77 19.52
N LEU A 148 15.18 -8.78 20.50
CA LEU A 148 13.85 -8.18 20.34
C LEU A 148 13.92 -6.68 20.02
N ARG A 149 14.79 -5.92 20.70
CA ARG A 149 15.02 -4.50 20.39
C ARG A 149 15.53 -4.30 18.96
N ARG A 150 16.46 -5.14 18.49
CA ARG A 150 16.99 -5.08 17.12
C ARG A 150 15.92 -5.37 16.07
N GLU A 151 15.14 -6.43 16.25
CA GLU A 151 14.03 -6.74 15.33
C GLU A 151 12.97 -5.65 15.34
N LEU A 152 12.65 -5.08 16.51
CA LEU A 152 11.73 -3.95 16.60
C LEU A 152 12.28 -2.71 15.88
N GLN A 153 13.58 -2.43 15.97
CA GLN A 153 14.23 -1.35 15.25
C GLN A 153 14.21 -1.58 13.73
N LYS A 154 14.48 -2.81 13.28
CA LYS A 154 14.39 -3.19 11.88
C LYS A 154 12.97 -3.01 11.34
N PHE A 155 11.97 -3.47 12.08
CA PHE A 155 10.56 -3.25 11.76
C PHE A 155 10.21 -1.77 11.63
N GLN A 156 10.75 -0.92 12.51
CA GLN A 156 10.55 0.53 12.44
C GLN A 156 11.14 1.15 11.17
N GLN A 157 12.33 0.70 10.77
CA GLN A 157 12.97 1.13 9.51
C GLN A 157 12.14 0.69 8.30
N GLU A 158 11.68 -0.57 8.29
CA GLU A 158 10.82 -1.10 7.24
C GLU A 158 9.49 -0.34 7.13
N ARG A 159 8.89 0.03 8.27
CA ARG A 159 7.67 0.86 8.33
C ARG A 159 7.88 2.21 7.66
N VAL A 160 8.98 2.89 7.98
CA VAL A 160 9.33 4.19 7.37
C VAL A 160 9.58 4.03 5.87
N ALA A 161 10.29 2.98 5.46
CA ALA A 161 10.53 2.67 4.05
C ALA A 161 9.22 2.42 3.30
N HIS A 162 8.32 1.63 3.86
CA HIS A 162 7.00 1.34 3.29
C HIS A 162 6.17 2.63 3.12
N ARG A 163 6.14 3.50 4.14
CA ARG A 163 5.43 4.79 4.05
C ARG A 163 6.00 5.68 2.94
N ARG A 164 7.33 5.72 2.79
CA ARG A 164 8.00 6.47 1.71
C ARG A 164 7.66 5.90 0.34
N ALA A 165 7.71 4.58 0.18
CA ALA A 165 7.34 3.91 -1.07
C ALA A 165 5.90 4.22 -1.48
N TYR A 166 4.95 4.12 -0.55
CA TYR A 166 3.55 4.46 -0.80
C TYR A 166 3.37 5.92 -1.21
N ALA A 167 4.04 6.86 -0.52
CA ALA A 167 3.97 8.28 -0.86
C ALA A 167 4.53 8.57 -2.26
N GLN A 168 5.63 7.92 -2.65
CA GLN A 168 6.20 8.03 -3.99
C GLN A 168 5.27 7.46 -5.06
N GLU A 169 4.65 6.31 -4.80
CA GLU A 169 3.69 5.69 -5.72
C GLU A 169 2.45 6.56 -5.91
N SER A 170 1.92 7.16 -4.84
CA SER A 170 0.79 8.11 -4.92
C SER A 170 1.12 9.29 -5.82
N ARG A 171 2.28 9.93 -5.60
CA ARG A 171 2.75 11.06 -6.43
C ARG A 171 2.90 10.66 -7.90
N ALA A 172 3.53 9.52 -8.16
CA ALA A 172 3.68 9.01 -9.53
C ALA A 172 2.32 8.71 -10.19
N ARG A 173 1.34 8.25 -9.42
CA ARG A 173 -0.03 8.04 -9.90
C ARG A 173 -0.71 9.37 -10.24
N GLU A 174 -0.61 10.36 -9.36
CA GLU A 174 -1.14 11.72 -9.57
C GLU A 174 -0.53 12.36 -10.83
N GLU A 175 0.78 12.24 -11.03
CA GLU A 175 1.45 12.73 -12.24
C GLU A 175 0.98 12.01 -13.52
N ARG A 176 0.72 10.70 -13.46
CA ARG A 176 0.15 9.96 -14.59
C ARG A 176 -1.26 10.44 -14.92
N VAL A 177 -2.10 10.65 -13.90
CA VAL A 177 -3.46 11.19 -14.09
C VAL A 177 -3.40 12.61 -14.65
N ALA A 178 -2.54 13.47 -14.11
CA ALA A 178 -2.38 14.85 -14.58
C ALA A 178 -1.86 14.90 -16.03
N ARG A 179 -0.88 14.06 -16.40
CA ARG A 179 -0.41 13.95 -17.80
C ARG A 179 -1.52 13.46 -18.72
N SER A 180 -2.27 12.43 -18.31
CA SER A 180 -3.40 11.93 -19.09
C SER A 180 -4.45 13.01 -19.30
N ALA A 181 -4.77 13.80 -18.27
CA ALA A 181 -5.72 14.89 -18.37
C ALA A 181 -5.25 15.97 -19.37
N ARG A 182 -3.96 16.34 -19.35
CA ARG A 182 -3.39 17.30 -20.31
C ARG A 182 -3.50 16.82 -21.74
N LEU A 183 -3.14 15.57 -22.01
CA LEU A 183 -3.25 14.97 -23.34
C LEU A 183 -4.70 14.95 -23.85
N MET A 184 -5.66 14.64 -22.97
CA MET A 184 -7.09 14.69 -23.32
C MET A 184 -7.54 16.11 -23.67
N THR A 185 -7.10 17.11 -22.90
CA THR A 185 -7.41 18.52 -23.20
C THR A 185 -6.78 18.98 -24.51
N GLU A 186 -5.51 18.63 -24.75
CA GLU A 186 -4.81 18.93 -26.01
C GLU A 186 -5.51 18.29 -27.21
N GLU A 187 -5.95 17.03 -27.08
CA GLU A 187 -6.69 16.34 -28.13
C GLU A 187 -8.06 16.99 -28.38
N GLN A 188 -8.77 17.39 -27.33
CA GLN A 188 -10.03 18.13 -27.47
C GLN A 188 -9.83 19.45 -28.19
N GLN A 189 -8.79 20.21 -27.82
CA GLN A 189 -8.44 21.47 -28.49
C GLN A 189 -8.10 21.24 -29.96
N ALA A 190 -7.29 20.22 -30.27
CA ALA A 190 -6.95 19.87 -31.66
C ALA A 190 -8.19 19.49 -32.48
N ARG A 191 -9.13 18.73 -31.89
CA ARG A 191 -10.41 18.41 -32.55
C ARG A 191 -11.26 19.66 -32.78
N GLU A 192 -11.29 20.60 -31.84
CA GLU A 192 -12.01 21.85 -31.98
C GLU A 192 -11.40 22.77 -33.05
N THR A 193 -10.07 22.89 -33.11
CA THR A 193 -9.39 23.67 -34.15
C THR A 193 -9.65 23.06 -35.53
N SER A 194 -9.53 21.74 -35.69
CA SER A 194 -9.86 21.07 -36.96
C SER A 194 -11.33 21.28 -37.36
N ARG A 195 -12.27 21.25 -36.41
CA ARG A 195 -13.69 21.55 -36.70
C ARG A 195 -13.90 23.00 -37.12
N ARG A 196 -13.15 23.94 -36.54
CA ARG A 196 -13.21 25.36 -36.89
C ARG A 196 -12.66 25.59 -38.29
N GLU A 197 -11.48 25.06 -38.59
CA GLU A 197 -10.85 25.17 -39.91
C GLU A 197 -11.74 24.60 -41.01
N PHE A 198 -12.37 23.44 -40.77
CA PHE A 198 -13.32 22.84 -41.70
C PHE A 198 -14.57 23.70 -41.94
N ARG A 199 -15.08 24.37 -40.89
CA ARG A 199 -16.20 25.32 -41.04
C ARG A 199 -15.78 26.54 -41.85
N GLU A 200 -14.60 27.08 -41.58
CA GLU A 200 -14.05 28.24 -42.30
C GLU A 200 -13.79 27.92 -43.77
N SER A 201 -13.28 26.72 -44.11
CA SER A 201 -13.14 26.29 -45.50
C SER A 201 -14.50 26.16 -46.20
N ALA A 202 -15.49 25.55 -45.55
CA ALA A 202 -16.83 25.42 -46.11
C ALA A 202 -17.52 26.76 -46.38
N ILE A 203 -17.29 27.77 -45.52
CA ILE A 203 -17.78 29.13 -45.73
C ILE A 203 -17.11 29.75 -46.97
N ARG A 204 -15.78 29.67 -47.08
CA ARG A 204 -15.04 30.18 -48.24
C ARG A 204 -15.49 29.53 -49.55
N ASP A 205 -15.69 28.22 -49.55
CA ASP A 205 -16.18 27.49 -50.73
C ASP A 205 -17.58 27.95 -51.14
N ARG A 206 -18.46 28.20 -50.16
CA ARG A 206 -19.81 28.73 -50.41
C ARG A 206 -19.78 30.16 -50.95
N GLU A 207 -18.90 31.01 -50.43
CA GLU A 207 -18.72 32.39 -50.92
C GLU A 207 -18.20 32.39 -52.35
N LEU A 208 -17.19 31.58 -52.66
CA LEU A 208 -16.66 31.43 -54.02
C LEU A 208 -17.72 30.90 -54.99
N ALA A 209 -18.54 29.92 -54.57
CA ALA A 209 -19.64 29.41 -55.38
C ALA A 209 -20.71 30.49 -55.65
N ALA A 210 -21.04 31.29 -54.64
CA ALA A 210 -21.99 32.40 -54.78
C ALA A 210 -21.46 33.50 -55.73
N GLN A 211 -20.16 33.82 -55.67
CA GLN A 211 -19.52 34.75 -56.60
C GLN A 211 -19.56 34.23 -58.04
N ARG A 212 -19.23 32.96 -58.27
CA ARG A 212 -19.33 32.36 -59.62
C ARG A 212 -20.76 32.38 -60.15
N ALA A 213 -21.73 32.06 -59.29
CA ALA A 213 -23.14 32.09 -59.68
C ALA A 213 -23.62 33.51 -60.05
N SER A 214 -23.17 34.55 -59.32
CA SER A 214 -23.52 35.94 -59.63
C SER A 214 -22.84 36.45 -60.91
N GLU A 215 -21.59 36.06 -61.17
CA GLU A 215 -20.88 36.34 -62.42
C GLU A 215 -21.58 35.67 -63.61
N GLU A 216 -21.96 34.40 -63.49
CA GLU A 216 -22.72 33.69 -64.51
C GLU A 216 -24.08 34.32 -64.76
N ALA A 217 -24.81 34.71 -63.71
CA ALA A 217 -26.08 35.41 -63.82
C ALA A 217 -25.91 36.75 -64.57
N THR A 218 -24.84 37.50 -64.27
CA THR A 218 -24.52 38.77 -64.94
C THR A 218 -24.16 38.55 -66.42
N ARG A 219 -23.42 37.48 -66.75
CA ARG A 219 -23.12 37.10 -68.14
C ARG A 219 -24.37 36.72 -68.90
N ARG A 220 -25.25 35.90 -68.30
CA ARG A 220 -26.55 35.51 -68.90
C ARG A 220 -27.48 36.70 -69.08
N GLY A 221 -27.57 37.60 -68.09
CA GLY A 221 -28.38 38.82 -68.19
C GLY A 221 -27.92 39.74 -69.33
N ARG A 222 -26.61 39.91 -69.53
CA ARG A 222 -26.06 40.65 -70.68
C ARG A 222 -26.39 39.98 -72.01
N ALA A 223 -26.30 38.66 -72.09
CA ALA A 223 -26.68 37.90 -73.29
C ALA A 223 -28.18 38.06 -73.62
N PHE A 224 -29.05 38.06 -72.60
CA PHE A 224 -30.49 38.24 -72.79
C PHE A 224 -30.86 39.67 -73.21
N SER A 225 -30.13 40.69 -72.74
CA SER A 225 -30.34 42.09 -73.12
C SER A 225 -30.03 42.39 -74.60
N GLN A 226 -29.21 41.57 -75.27
CA GLN A 226 -28.97 41.70 -76.73
C GLN A 226 -30.12 41.13 -77.57
N TYR A 227 -31.01 40.34 -76.98
CA TYR A 227 -32.17 39.74 -77.65
C TYR A 227 -33.47 40.15 -76.95
N ALA A 228 -33.57 41.37 -76.41
CA ALA A 228 -34.85 41.87 -75.94
C ALA A 228 -35.74 42.16 -77.17
N PRO A 229 -36.79 41.34 -77.45
CA PRO A 229 -37.71 41.65 -78.53
C PRO A 229 -38.40 42.98 -78.21
N LEU A 230 -38.53 43.81 -79.23
CA LEU A 230 -39.25 45.08 -79.17
C LEU A 230 -40.64 44.86 -78.54
N ASN A 231 -40.79 45.50 -77.39
CA ASN A 231 -41.99 45.85 -76.65
C ASN A 231 -43.32 45.54 -77.37
N TYR A 232 -43.95 44.42 -77.03
CA TYR A 232 -45.40 44.30 -77.16
C TYR A 232 -46.00 44.72 -75.82
N GLU A 233 -46.56 45.93 -75.77
CA GLU A 233 -47.36 46.42 -74.65
C GLU A 233 -48.47 45.40 -74.34
N ARG A 234 -48.25 44.55 -73.34
CA ARG A 234 -49.32 43.72 -72.77
C ARG A 234 -49.75 44.38 -71.47
N GLN A 235 -50.78 45.20 -71.58
CA GLN A 235 -51.51 45.80 -70.45
C GLN A 235 -51.99 44.68 -69.53
N TRP A 236 -51.37 44.54 -68.36
CA TRP A 236 -51.92 43.73 -67.29
C TRP A 236 -52.96 44.57 -66.55
N TYR A 237 -54.22 44.24 -66.78
CA TYR A 237 -55.33 44.76 -66.00
C TYR A 237 -55.17 44.29 -64.55
N ILE A 238 -54.84 45.21 -63.64
CA ILE A 238 -54.92 44.95 -62.20
C ILE A 238 -56.41 45.00 -61.85
N SER A 239 -57.03 43.81 -61.75
CA SER A 239 -58.34 43.69 -61.13
C SER A 239 -58.23 44.12 -59.65
N PRO A 240 -59.11 45.00 -59.15
CA PRO A 240 -59.16 45.39 -57.74
C PRO A 240 -59.66 44.28 -56.80
N TRP A 241 -60.08 43.14 -57.34
CA TRP A 241 -60.78 42.10 -56.58
C TRP A 241 -59.95 40.81 -56.58
N GLY A 242 -59.33 40.55 -55.42
CA GLY A 242 -58.61 39.37 -54.92
C GLY A 242 -58.42 38.12 -55.79
N VAL A 243 -57.26 37.48 -55.63
CA VAL A 243 -57.01 36.12 -56.14
C VAL A 243 -56.77 35.16 -54.97
N PHE A 244 -57.75 34.27 -54.81
CA PHE A 244 -57.76 33.05 -54.00
C PHE A 244 -56.84 31.98 -54.58
N TYR A 245 -56.29 31.10 -53.75
CA TYR A 245 -56.07 29.66 -53.98
C TYR A 245 -55.96 29.01 -52.57
N TYR A 246 -56.90 28.18 -52.10
CA TYR A 246 -57.10 26.74 -52.39
C TYR A 246 -55.81 25.91 -52.38
#